data_AF-A0A661R8N3-F1
#
_entry.id   AF-A0A661R8N3-F1
#
_cell.length_a   1.000
_cell.length_b   1.000
_cell.length_c   1.000
_cell.angle_alpha   90.00
_cell.angle_beta   90.00
_cell.angle_gamma   90.00
#
_symmetry.space_group_name_H-M   'P 1'
#
loop_
_entity.id
_entity.type
_entity.pdbx_description
1 polymer ?
#
loop_
_entity_poly.entity_id
_entity_poly.type
_entity_poly.pdbx_seq_one_letter_code
_entity_poly.pdbx_strand_id
1 'polypeptide(L)'
;MKMLKKIISGGQTGADQAALDVAIKFNIDHGGWITSGRRTEHGTLPVKYKLKEMDTTYYSERTKKNIMDSDGTIIISRGKLTGGSRLTHTYAE
;
A
#
# COMPACT_ATOMS: atom_id res chain seq x y z
N MET A 1 15.62 14.46 14.75
CA MET A 1 14.62 14.31 13.66
C MET A 1 14.42 12.83 13.37
N LYS A 2 13.18 12.32 13.34
CA LYS A 2 12.91 10.96 12.82
C LYS A 2 12.95 11.04 11.29
N MET A 3 13.91 10.33 10.67
CA MET A 3 13.93 10.17 9.21
C MET A 3 12.98 9.04 8.81
N LEU A 4 12.25 9.24 7.71
CA LEU A 4 11.41 8.20 7.11
C LEU A 4 12.32 7.09 6.56
N LYS A 5 12.25 5.90 7.15
CA LYS A 5 13.12 4.77 6.74
C LYS A 5 12.55 3.97 5.59
N LYS A 6 11.22 3.82 5.54
CA LYS A 6 10.56 2.93 4.58
C LYS A 6 9.13 3.40 4.28
N ILE A 7 8.70 3.20 3.04
CA ILE A 7 7.30 3.35 2.61
C ILE A 7 6.75 1.97 2.28
N ILE A 8 5.61 1.60 2.86
CA ILE A 8 4.88 0.39 2.47
C ILE A 8 3.50 0.71 1.94
N SER A 9 3.03 -0.11 1.00
CA SER A 9 1.80 0.13 0.24
C SER A 9 1.21 -1.18 -0.29
N GLY A 10 -0.10 -1.18 -0.57
CA GLY A 10 -0.82 -2.31 -1.15
C GLY A 10 -0.61 -2.49 -2.66
N GLY A 11 0.09 -1.56 -3.32
CA GLY A 11 0.37 -1.61 -4.75
C GLY A 11 -0.81 -1.30 -5.66
N GLN A 12 -1.96 -0.88 -5.12
CA GLN A 12 -3.08 -0.45 -5.95
C GLN A 12 -2.71 0.78 -6.79
N THR A 13 -3.39 0.95 -7.91
CA THR A 13 -3.35 2.17 -8.72
C THR A 13 -3.71 3.41 -7.90
N GLY A 14 -3.20 4.57 -8.32
CA GLY A 14 -3.39 5.84 -7.59
C GLY A 14 -2.40 5.99 -6.43
N ALA A 15 -2.91 6.23 -5.21
CA ALA A 15 -2.10 6.62 -4.05
C ALA A 15 -1.02 5.59 -3.69
N ASP A 16 -1.37 4.30 -3.77
CA ASP A 16 -0.49 3.20 -3.42
C ASP A 16 0.73 3.13 -4.34
N GLN A 17 0.54 3.18 -5.67
CA GLN A 17 1.64 3.21 -6.64
C GLN A 17 2.43 4.53 -6.59
N ALA A 18 1.75 5.67 -6.39
CA ALA A 18 2.43 6.95 -6.24
C ALA A 18 3.41 6.95 -5.05
N ALA A 19 3.01 6.34 -3.92
CA ALA A 19 3.88 6.18 -2.76
C ALA A 19 5.12 5.34 -3.08
N LEU A 20 4.95 4.24 -3.83
CA LEU A 20 6.07 3.38 -4.26
C LEU A 20 7.00 4.08 -5.27
N ASP A 21 6.45 4.80 -6.23
CA ASP A 21 7.24 5.56 -7.21
C ASP A 21 8.04 6.68 -6.53
N VAL A 22 7.46 7.39 -5.54
CA VAL A 22 8.18 8.37 -4.72
C VAL A 22 9.33 7.69 -3.97
N ALA A 23 9.07 6.54 -3.34
CA ALA A 23 10.11 5.82 -2.62
C ALA A 23 11.29 5.43 -3.53
N ILE A 24 10.99 4.89 -4.72
CA ILE A 24 11.99 4.56 -5.74
C ILE A 24 12.76 5.81 -6.19
N LYS A 25 12.06 6.90 -6.52
CA LYS A 25 12.64 8.15 -7.02
C LYS A 25 13.62 8.77 -6.04
N PHE A 26 13.31 8.73 -4.74
CA PHE A 26 14.13 9.33 -3.68
C PHE A 26 15.03 8.33 -2.96
N ASN A 27 15.15 7.09 -3.48
CA ASN A 27 15.97 6.03 -2.90
C ASN A 27 15.62 5.74 -1.42
N ILE A 28 14.33 5.76 -1.10
CA ILE A 28 13.77 5.35 0.19
C ILE A 28 13.41 3.88 0.08
N ASP A 29 13.69 3.08 1.11
CA ASP A 29 13.27 1.67 1.11
C ASP A 29 11.76 1.57 0.90
N HIS A 30 11.33 0.58 0.12
CA HIS A 30 9.91 0.35 -0.13
C HIS A 30 9.54 -1.12 -0.02
N GLY A 31 8.23 -1.37 0.11
CA GLY A 31 7.68 -2.72 0.10
C GLY A 31 6.19 -2.69 0.43
N GLY A 32 5.72 -3.76 1.06
CA GLY A 32 4.33 -3.92 1.46
C GLY A 32 3.75 -5.25 1.00
N TRP A 33 2.49 -5.43 1.29
CA TRP A 33 1.73 -6.64 0.99
C TRP A 33 0.72 -6.40 -0.11
N ILE A 34 0.71 -7.26 -1.13
CA ILE A 34 -0.24 -7.25 -2.24
C ILE A 34 -1.01 -8.57 -2.28
N THR A 35 -2.22 -8.56 -2.83
CA THR A 35 -2.98 -9.79 -3.07
C THR A 35 -2.25 -10.77 -3.98
N SER A 36 -2.54 -12.06 -3.85
CA SER A 36 -2.08 -13.12 -4.76
C SER A 36 -2.29 -12.75 -6.23
N GLY A 37 -1.28 -13.02 -7.06
CA GLY A 37 -1.25 -12.66 -8.48
C GLY A 37 -0.97 -11.18 -8.73
N ARG A 38 -0.50 -10.45 -7.71
CA ARG A 38 -0.15 -9.01 -7.76
C ARG A 38 -1.26 -8.13 -8.37
N ARG A 39 -2.52 -8.44 -8.05
CA ARG A 39 -3.69 -7.82 -8.69
C ARG A 39 -3.87 -6.36 -8.31
N THR A 40 -4.13 -5.54 -9.32
CA THR A 40 -4.56 -4.13 -9.22
C THR A 40 -5.77 -3.92 -10.13
N GLU A 41 -6.42 -2.76 -10.08
CA GLU A 41 -7.55 -2.47 -10.98
C GLU A 41 -7.14 -2.32 -12.46
N HIS A 42 -5.86 -2.06 -12.72
CA HIS A 42 -5.28 -2.00 -14.06
C HIS A 42 -4.48 -3.26 -14.44
N GLY A 43 -4.68 -4.37 -13.72
CA GLY A 43 -4.04 -5.66 -13.99
C GLY A 43 -2.87 -5.96 -13.05
N THR A 44 -1.93 -6.79 -13.50
CA THR A 44 -0.81 -7.27 -12.68
C THR A 44 0.22 -6.17 -12.43
N LEU A 45 0.56 -5.93 -11.16
CA LEU A 45 1.54 -4.93 -10.78
C LEU A 45 2.95 -5.33 -11.28
N PRO A 46 3.70 -4.42 -11.95
CA PRO A 46 5.06 -4.68 -12.43
C PRO A 46 6.03 -5.17 -11.34
N VAL A 47 7.01 -5.98 -11.74
CA VAL A 47 8.00 -6.57 -10.83
C VAL A 47 9.00 -5.56 -10.23
N LYS A 48 9.08 -4.35 -10.78
CA LYS A 48 9.93 -3.27 -10.24
C LYS A 48 9.58 -2.91 -8.79
N TYR A 49 8.34 -3.16 -8.36
CA TYR A 49 7.86 -2.91 -7.01
C TYR A 49 8.10 -4.14 -6.11
N LYS A 50 8.93 -3.97 -5.08
CA LYS A 50 9.38 -5.03 -4.16
C LYS A 50 8.32 -5.40 -3.09
N LEU A 51 7.14 -5.82 -3.53
CA LEU A 51 6.03 -6.23 -2.66
C LEU A 51 6.01 -7.74 -2.41
N LYS A 52 5.51 -8.14 -1.24
CA LYS A 52 5.25 -9.54 -0.86
C LYS A 52 3.82 -9.91 -1.19
N GLU A 53 3.61 -11.05 -1.84
CA GLU A 53 2.27 -11.55 -2.13
C GLU A 53 1.67 -12.23 -0.90
N MET A 54 0.39 -11.99 -0.69
CA MET A 54 -0.46 -12.74 0.24
C MET A 54 -0.96 -14.01 -0.43
N ASP A 55 -1.26 -15.04 0.35
CA ASP A 55 -1.89 -16.29 -0.14
C ASP A 55 -3.40 -16.13 -0.47
N THR A 56 -3.89 -14.89 -0.54
CA THR A 56 -5.30 -14.55 -0.76
C THR A 56 -5.47 -13.41 -1.75
N THR A 57 -6.62 -13.39 -2.41
CA THR A 57 -7.02 -12.33 -3.33
C THR A 57 -7.86 -11.23 -2.66
N TYR A 58 -8.12 -11.33 -1.35
CA TYR A 58 -8.92 -10.34 -0.63
C TYR A 58 -8.13 -9.05 -0.36
N TYR A 59 -8.64 -7.92 -0.86
CA TYR A 59 -8.03 -6.60 -0.65
C TYR A 59 -8.04 -6.16 0.83
N SER A 60 -8.99 -6.62 1.64
CA SER A 60 -9.05 -6.32 3.08
C SER A 60 -7.83 -6.86 3.82
N GLU A 61 -7.42 -8.10 3.52
CA GLU A 61 -6.32 -8.79 4.19
C GLU A 61 -4.98 -8.10 3.93
N ARG A 62 -4.69 -7.74 2.68
CA ARG A 62 -3.47 -6.96 2.37
C ARG A 62 -3.50 -5.56 3.00
N THR A 63 -4.69 -4.94 3.12
CA THR A 63 -4.84 -3.63 3.76
C THR A 63 -4.49 -3.72 5.24
N LYS A 64 -5.12 -4.65 5.96
CA LYS A 64 -4.86 -4.92 7.37
C LYS A 64 -3.39 -5.24 7.61
N LYS A 65 -2.79 -6.08 6.76
CA LYS A 65 -1.38 -6.47 6.91
C LYS A 65 -0.41 -5.30 6.71
N ASN A 66 -0.66 -4.41 5.75
CA ASN A 66 0.16 -3.19 5.60
C ASN A 66 0.00 -2.23 6.79
N ILE A 67 -1.19 -2.13 7.40
CA ILE A 67 -1.38 -1.32 8.60
C ILE A 67 -0.58 -1.90 9.77
N MET A 68 -0.75 -3.20 10.03
CA MET A 68 -0.07 -3.89 11.15
C MET A 68 1.46 -3.91 11.03
N ASP A 69 2.00 -3.99 9.81
CA ASP A 69 3.45 -4.01 9.56
C ASP A 69 4.04 -2.59 9.36
N SER A 70 3.28 -1.53 9.67
CA SER A 70 3.72 -0.12 9.61
C SER A 70 3.78 0.53 10.98
N ASP A 71 4.65 1.55 11.13
CA ASP A 71 4.65 2.42 12.31
C ASP A 71 3.51 3.46 12.28
N GLY A 72 2.83 3.60 11.15
CA GLY A 72 1.78 4.58 10.92
C GLY A 72 1.27 4.55 9.48
N THR A 73 0.00 4.93 9.31
CA THR A 73 -0.68 4.92 8.01
C THR A 73 -1.11 6.33 7.63
N ILE A 74 -0.79 6.73 6.39
CA ILE A 74 -1.27 7.98 5.79
C ILE A 74 -2.32 7.63 4.73
N ILE A 75 -3.47 8.29 4.79
CA ILE A 75 -4.55 8.15 3.80
C ILE A 75 -4.66 9.45 3.03
N ILE A 76 -4.57 9.38 1.69
CA ILE A 76 -4.68 10.53 0.80
C ILE A 76 -5.93 10.35 -0.06
N SER A 77 -6.89 11.29 0.05
CA SER A 77 -8.12 11.28 -0.75
C SER A 77 -8.46 12.70 -1.22
N ARG A 78 -9.27 12.78 -2.28
CA ARG A 78 -9.96 14.02 -2.67
C ARG A 78 -11.42 13.89 -2.23
N GLY A 79 -11.80 14.54 -1.14
CA GLY A 79 -13.13 14.42 -0.53
C GLY A 79 -13.25 13.28 0.49
N LYS A 80 -14.50 12.91 0.82
CA LYS A 80 -14.81 11.92 1.86
C LYS A 80 -14.21 10.55 1.55
N LEU A 81 -13.76 9.83 2.57
CA LEU A 81 -13.26 8.47 2.44
C LEU A 81 -14.39 7.50 2.05
N THR A 82 -14.20 6.76 0.97
CA THR A 82 -15.11 5.72 0.49
C THR A 82 -14.34 4.43 0.20
N GLY A 83 -15.07 3.31 0.02
CA GLY A 83 -14.49 2.03 -0.39
C GLY A 83 -13.30 1.57 0.47
N GLY A 84 -12.20 1.17 -0.19
CA GLY A 84 -10.99 0.68 0.46
C GLY A 84 -10.31 1.70 1.37
N SER A 85 -10.34 2.99 1.04
CA SER A 85 -9.73 4.04 1.89
C SER A 85 -10.48 4.23 3.21
N ARG A 86 -11.81 4.06 3.21
CA ARG A 86 -12.60 4.05 4.45
C ARG A 86 -12.26 2.82 5.30
N LEU A 87 -12.07 1.65 4.68
CA LEU A 87 -11.67 0.44 5.37
C LEU A 87 -10.30 0.61 6.05
N THR A 88 -9.33 1.22 5.34
CA THR A 88 -8.02 1.55 5.92
C THR A 88 -8.14 2.41 7.18
N HIS A 89 -8.99 3.43 7.16
CA HIS A 89 -9.23 4.26 8.34
C HIS A 89 -9.78 3.46 9.52
N THR A 90 -10.79 2.62 9.29
CA THR A 90 -11.40 1.78 10.34
C THR A 90 -10.41 0.80 10.97
N TYR A 91 -9.41 0.31 10.23
CA TYR A 91 -8.41 -0.60 10.78
C TYR A 91 -7.23 0.09 11.48
N ALA A 92 -7.06 1.40 11.28
CA ALA A 92 -5.93 2.14 11.84
C ALA A 92 -6.28 2.87 13.16
N GLU A 93 -7.57 2.96 13.50
CA GLU A 93 -8.05 3.32 14.85
C GLU A 93 -7.96 2.13 15.81
#